data_AF-A0A535BDE5-F1
#
_entry.id   AF-A0A535BDE5-F1
#
_cell.length_a   1.000
_cell.length_b   1.000
_cell.length_c   1.000
_cell.angle_alpha   90.00
_cell.angle_beta   90.00
_cell.angle_gamma   90.00
#
_symmetry.space_group_name_H-M   'P 1'
#
loop_
_entity.id
_entity.type
_entity.pdbx_description
1 polymer ?
#
loop_
_entity_poly.entity_id
_entity_poly.type
_entity_poly.pdbx_seq_one_letter_code
_entity_poly.pdbx_strand_id
1 'polypeptide(L)'
;MWRAKPKRLIAAIGILILACIALSCGGSDDNKAGEPPTRTQPQESAETGSVPQPILDMENDAKDAIDQVLSGRWDRVTAEAGSLAGTWKEFLSSSDASGVTADQRAAMDKAIADLAAAAQSQDALPARQGANDVSKVIVDVFDLFQHKVPSDIGRLAWQERQALIDVDRADWNSLTRDLAQLRQTFNRAKPGVLAAGGDREAADFEASLNEQDRLAAAQDPAIVDEGNVALELVDDLEGVY
;
A
#
# COMPACT_ATOMS: atom_id res chain seq x y z
N MET A 1 -28.87 -30.53 12.33
CA MET A 1 -27.53 -31.14 12.37
C MET A 1 -26.53 -30.11 11.84
N TRP A 2 -25.99 -29.27 12.72
CA TRP A 2 -25.03 -28.23 12.37
C TRP A 2 -23.62 -28.79 12.59
N ARG A 3 -22.79 -28.79 11.53
CA ARG A 3 -21.36 -29.07 11.65
C ARG A 3 -20.62 -27.74 11.74
N ALA A 4 -20.06 -27.45 12.91
CA ALA A 4 -19.13 -26.36 13.11
C ALA A 4 -17.84 -26.61 12.29
N LYS A 5 -17.41 -25.63 11.49
CA LYS A 5 -16.09 -25.64 10.86
C LYS A 5 -15.05 -25.08 11.85
N PRO A 6 -13.82 -25.65 11.91
CA PRO A 6 -12.80 -25.22 12.85
C PRO A 6 -12.14 -23.90 12.41
N LYS A 7 -11.93 -23.01 13.39
CA LYS A 7 -11.13 -21.78 13.25
C LYS A 7 -9.66 -22.17 13.09
N ARG A 8 -9.01 -21.67 12.04
CA ARG A 8 -7.54 -21.74 11.91
C ARG A 8 -6.93 -20.60 12.73
N LEU A 9 -6.05 -20.96 13.66
CA LEU A 9 -5.22 -20.04 14.44
C LEU A 9 -4.15 -19.45 13.52
N ILE A 10 -4.15 -18.12 13.38
CA ILE A 10 -3.00 -17.37 12.86
C ILE A 10 -1.99 -17.25 14.00
N ALA A 11 -0.80 -17.81 13.80
CA ALA A 11 0.29 -17.75 14.75
C ALA A 11 1.02 -16.42 14.59
N ALA A 12 0.85 -15.52 15.57
CA ALA A 12 1.71 -14.37 15.75
C ALA A 12 3.09 -14.84 16.25
N ILE A 13 4.14 -14.57 15.48
CA ILE A 13 5.53 -14.72 15.92
C ILE A 13 6.06 -13.33 16.21
N GLY A 14 5.95 -12.91 17.47
CA GLY A 14 6.91 -11.99 18.08
C GLY A 14 8.00 -12.81 18.79
N ILE A 15 9.14 -12.15 19.10
CA ILE A 15 10.34 -12.57 19.88
C ILE A 15 11.59 -12.23 19.05
N LEU A 16 12.68 -11.60 19.52
CA LEU A 16 13.08 -11.04 20.81
C LEU A 16 14.26 -10.10 20.53
N ILE A 17 14.36 -9.00 21.28
CA ILE A 17 15.60 -8.24 21.44
C ILE A 17 16.54 -9.04 22.35
N LEU A 18 17.79 -9.29 21.93
CA LEU A 18 18.86 -9.71 22.84
C LEU A 18 20.04 -8.75 22.74
N ALA A 19 20.21 -7.96 23.81
CA ALA A 19 21.41 -7.20 24.09
C ALA A 19 22.47 -8.12 24.73
N CYS A 20 23.69 -8.10 24.20
CA CYS A 20 24.86 -8.66 24.87
C CYS A 20 25.87 -7.55 25.13
N ILE A 21 26.06 -7.23 26.40
CA ILE A 21 27.14 -6.38 26.93
C ILE A 21 28.36 -7.29 27.12
N ALA A 22 29.52 -6.88 26.61
CA ALA A 22 30.81 -7.37 27.07
C ALA A 22 31.79 -6.19 27.20
N LEU A 23 32.18 -5.91 28.45
CA LEU A 23 33.33 -5.11 28.82
C LEU A 23 34.62 -5.89 28.49
N SER A 24 35.57 -5.23 27.84
CA SER A 24 36.98 -5.61 27.90
C SER A 24 37.85 -4.34 27.92
N CYS A 25 38.66 -4.22 28.97
CA CYS A 25 39.67 -3.18 29.15
C CYS A 25 41.04 -3.71 28.68
N GLY A 26 41.83 -2.85 28.03
CA GLY A 26 43.30 -2.85 28.17
C GLY A 26 44.11 -2.83 26.87
N GLY A 27 44.97 -1.81 26.73
CA GLY A 27 46.19 -1.89 25.92
C GLY A 27 46.49 -0.67 25.05
N SER A 28 47.60 0.02 25.33
CA SER A 28 48.03 1.34 24.81
C SER A 28 48.65 1.38 23.39
N ASP A 29 48.62 2.62 22.86
CA ASP A 29 49.52 3.30 21.91
C ASP A 29 49.64 2.83 20.45
N ASP A 30 49.16 3.65 19.50
CA ASP A 30 50.06 4.39 18.57
C ASP A 30 49.32 5.34 17.61
N ASN A 31 49.90 6.52 17.42
CA ASN A 31 49.45 7.58 16.51
C ASN A 31 49.46 7.14 15.04
N LYS A 32 48.29 7.14 14.38
CA LYS A 32 48.17 7.46 12.94
C LYS A 32 46.90 8.26 12.69
N ALA A 33 47.09 9.50 12.26
CA ALA A 33 46.04 10.30 11.63
C ALA A 33 45.55 9.59 10.36
N GLY A 34 44.41 8.94 10.46
CA GLY A 34 43.61 8.44 9.34
C GLY A 34 42.42 9.36 9.14
N GLU A 35 42.12 9.66 7.89
CA GLU A 35 40.98 10.47 7.44
C GLU A 35 39.66 10.11 8.14
N PRO A 36 38.76 11.08 8.35
CA PRO A 36 37.44 10.80 8.89
C PRO A 36 36.73 9.80 7.98
N PRO A 37 36.05 8.78 8.54
CA PRO A 37 35.32 7.82 7.73
C PRO A 37 34.24 8.58 6.95
N THR A 38 34.32 8.50 5.63
CA THR A 38 33.24 8.85 4.72
C THR A 38 31.96 8.26 5.29
N ARG A 39 31.04 9.16 5.68
CA ARG A 39 29.67 8.81 6.05
C ARG A 39 29.11 8.01 4.89
N THR A 40 29.01 6.69 5.05
CA THR A 40 28.22 5.82 4.17
C THR A 40 26.85 6.47 4.07
N GLN A 41 26.55 7.04 2.91
CA GLN A 41 25.20 7.44 2.59
C GLN A 41 24.30 6.22 2.82
N PRO A 42 23.07 6.40 3.33
CA PRO A 42 22.09 5.33 3.34
C PRO A 42 22.11 4.69 1.96
N GLN A 43 22.43 3.39 1.90
CA GLN A 43 22.15 2.60 0.71
C GLN A 43 20.66 2.77 0.47
N GLU A 44 20.34 3.52 -0.59
CA GLU A 44 19.09 3.42 -1.33
C GLU A 44 18.79 1.92 -1.43
N SER A 45 17.78 1.46 -0.70
CA SER A 45 17.43 0.04 -0.66
C SER A 45 17.19 -0.39 -2.10
N ALA A 46 17.96 -1.37 -2.56
CA ALA A 46 17.88 -1.91 -3.93
C ALA A 46 16.49 -2.47 -4.31
N GLU A 47 15.53 -2.43 -3.39
CA GLU A 47 14.17 -2.93 -3.52
C GLU A 47 13.20 -1.88 -4.08
N THR A 48 13.43 -0.57 -3.89
CA THR A 48 12.46 0.49 -4.22
C THR A 48 12.75 1.25 -5.52
N GLY A 49 13.84 0.92 -6.21
CA GLY A 49 14.25 1.62 -7.45
C GLY A 49 14.54 3.11 -7.24
N SER A 50 14.31 3.92 -8.28
CA SER A 50 14.59 5.37 -8.27
C SER A 50 13.46 6.22 -7.69
N VAL A 51 12.58 5.63 -6.88
CA VAL A 51 11.42 6.33 -6.32
C VAL A 51 11.87 7.19 -5.13
N PRO A 52 11.57 8.50 -5.12
CA PRO A 52 11.92 9.36 -4.00
C PRO A 52 11.27 8.89 -2.70
N GLN A 53 12.06 8.87 -1.62
CA GLN A 53 11.59 8.47 -0.29
C GLN A 53 10.28 9.14 0.15
N PRO A 54 10.04 10.45 -0.09
CA PRO A 54 8.76 11.07 0.25
C PRO A 54 7.54 10.38 -0.36
N ILE A 55 7.64 9.80 -1.56
CA ILE A 55 6.50 9.11 -2.19
C ILE A 55 6.28 7.74 -1.54
N LEU A 56 7.35 7.02 -1.18
CA LEU A 56 7.25 5.76 -0.45
C LEU A 56 6.64 5.98 0.95
N ASP A 57 7.06 7.04 1.63
CA ASP A 57 6.51 7.42 2.93
C ASP A 57 5.01 7.75 2.81
N MET A 58 4.60 8.49 1.78
CA MET A 58 3.19 8.76 1.53
C MET A 58 2.39 7.48 1.22
N GLU A 59 2.98 6.50 0.53
CA GLU A 59 2.31 5.24 0.23
C GLU A 59 1.99 4.48 1.53
N ASN A 60 2.97 4.39 2.41
CA ASN A 60 2.83 3.77 3.72
C ASN A 60 1.82 4.53 4.58
N ASP A 61 1.90 5.86 4.66
CA ASP A 61 0.96 6.68 5.43
C ASP A 61 -0.49 6.51 4.94
N ALA A 62 -0.70 6.37 3.62
CA ALA A 62 -2.04 6.16 3.05
C ALA A 62 -2.60 4.76 3.39
N LYS A 63 -1.75 3.73 3.34
CA LYS A 63 -2.09 2.35 3.75
C LYS A 63 -2.40 2.30 5.26
N ASP A 64 -1.54 2.90 6.07
CA ASP A 64 -1.70 2.99 7.52
C ASP A 64 -3.00 3.69 7.90
N ALA A 65 -3.36 4.79 7.23
CA ALA A 65 -4.61 5.52 7.48
C ALA A 65 -5.86 4.64 7.37
N ILE A 66 -5.91 3.71 6.41
CA ILE A 66 -7.02 2.76 6.29
C ILE A 66 -7.08 1.85 7.52
N ASP A 67 -5.94 1.32 7.97
CA ASP A 67 -5.84 0.44 9.13
C ASP A 67 -6.19 1.17 10.44
N GLN A 68 -5.79 2.45 10.56
CA GLN A 68 -6.17 3.29 11.69
C GLN A 68 -7.67 3.55 11.73
N VAL A 69 -8.30 3.80 10.57
CA VAL A 69 -9.77 3.97 10.46
C VAL A 69 -10.48 2.70 10.92
N LEU A 70 -10.06 1.54 10.42
CA LEU A 70 -10.65 0.24 10.82
C LEU A 70 -10.44 -0.06 12.31
N SER A 71 -9.36 0.47 12.90
CA SER A 71 -9.07 0.36 14.33
C SER A 71 -9.73 1.45 15.20
N GLY A 72 -10.44 2.41 14.60
CA GLY A 72 -11.04 3.54 15.30
C GLY A 72 -10.04 4.52 15.94
N ARG A 73 -8.77 4.52 15.49
CA ARG A 73 -7.69 5.37 16.04
C ARG A 73 -7.66 6.73 15.33
N TRP A 74 -8.70 7.53 15.53
CA TRP A 74 -8.92 8.80 14.82
C TRP A 74 -7.85 9.87 15.04
N ASP A 75 -7.18 9.84 16.19
CA ASP A 75 -6.00 10.66 16.45
C ASP A 75 -4.86 10.32 15.48
N ARG A 76 -4.70 9.04 15.13
CA ARG A 76 -3.70 8.56 14.17
C ARG A 76 -4.08 8.90 12.73
N VAL A 77 -5.34 8.68 12.35
CA VAL A 77 -5.85 9.11 11.03
C VAL A 77 -5.62 10.61 10.80
N THR A 78 -5.85 11.43 11.84
CA THR A 78 -5.60 12.88 11.78
C THR A 78 -4.11 13.19 11.62
N ALA A 79 -3.24 12.45 12.32
CA ALA A 79 -1.79 12.62 12.22
C ALA A 79 -1.26 12.21 10.83
N GLU A 80 -1.74 11.10 10.28
CA GLU A 80 -1.38 10.62 8.94
C GLU A 80 -1.85 11.58 7.85
N ALA A 81 -3.07 12.12 7.94
CA ALA A 81 -3.53 13.17 7.01
C ALA A 81 -2.62 14.42 7.05
N GLY A 82 -2.14 14.79 8.24
CA GLY A 82 -1.16 15.87 8.41
C GLY A 82 0.21 15.53 7.83
N SER A 83 0.68 14.28 8.03
CA SER A 83 1.93 13.76 7.47
C SER A 83 1.90 13.80 5.94
N LEU A 84 0.85 13.23 5.34
CA LEU A 84 0.61 13.25 3.90
C LEU A 84 0.65 14.67 3.32
N ALA A 85 -0.02 15.62 3.95
CA ALA A 85 0.00 17.02 3.51
C ALA A 85 1.41 17.65 3.56
N GLY A 86 2.17 17.35 4.63
CA GLY A 86 3.54 17.82 4.80
C GLY A 86 4.49 17.22 3.77
N THR A 87 4.49 15.90 3.65
CA THR A 87 5.34 15.13 2.74
C THR A 87 5.03 15.46 1.28
N TRP A 88 3.76 15.61 0.93
CA TRP A 88 3.36 16.04 -0.42
C TRP A 88 3.92 17.41 -0.78
N LYS A 89 3.80 18.38 0.13
CA LYS A 89 4.34 19.73 -0.07
C LYS A 89 5.86 19.73 -0.21
N GLU A 90 6.56 18.92 0.58
CA GLU A 90 8.00 18.75 0.49
C GLU A 90 8.40 18.17 -0.88
N PHE A 91 7.76 17.07 -1.29
CA PHE A 91 7.98 16.46 -2.60
C PHE A 91 7.73 17.45 -3.75
N LEU A 92 6.63 18.20 -3.71
CA LEU A 92 6.32 19.19 -4.75
C LEU A 92 7.36 20.32 -4.85
N SER A 93 8.17 20.53 -3.83
CA SER A 93 9.25 21.51 -3.80
C SER A 93 10.58 20.95 -4.30
N SER A 94 10.67 19.63 -4.54
CA SER A 94 11.87 18.96 -5.05
C SER A 94 11.94 18.98 -6.58
N SER A 95 13.11 18.66 -7.14
CA SER A 95 13.29 18.48 -8.59
C SER A 95 12.55 17.26 -9.15
N ASP A 96 12.26 16.29 -8.30
CA ASP A 96 11.67 15.00 -8.70
C ASP A 96 10.19 15.15 -9.05
N ALA A 97 9.54 16.22 -8.58
CA ALA A 97 8.15 16.54 -8.90
C ALA A 97 7.94 17.17 -10.30
N SER A 98 8.99 17.30 -11.11
CA SER A 98 8.92 17.95 -12.43
C SER A 98 7.98 17.26 -13.42
N GLY A 99 7.74 15.94 -13.27
CA GLY A 99 6.80 15.16 -14.08
C GLY A 99 5.34 15.19 -13.59
N VAL A 100 5.09 15.71 -12.38
CA VAL A 100 3.74 15.68 -11.79
C VAL A 100 2.84 16.72 -12.44
N THR A 101 1.77 16.25 -13.07
CA THR A 101 0.78 17.08 -13.76
C THR A 101 -0.06 17.93 -12.81
N ALA A 102 -0.69 18.98 -13.35
CA ALA A 102 -1.63 19.80 -12.57
C ALA A 102 -2.83 18.98 -12.07
N ASP A 103 -3.30 18.02 -12.86
CA ASP A 103 -4.43 17.15 -12.49
C ASP A 103 -4.05 16.22 -11.35
N GLN A 104 -2.86 15.60 -11.38
CA GLN A 104 -2.35 14.81 -10.25
C GLN A 104 -2.19 15.65 -8.98
N ARG A 105 -1.72 16.89 -9.10
CA ARG A 105 -1.61 17.81 -7.95
C ARG A 105 -2.96 18.11 -7.33
N ALA A 106 -3.93 18.50 -8.17
CA ALA A 106 -5.28 18.79 -7.72
C ALA A 106 -5.96 17.54 -7.10
N ALA A 107 -5.73 16.35 -7.67
CA ALA A 107 -6.27 15.10 -7.15
C ALA A 107 -5.68 14.75 -5.79
N MET A 108 -4.35 14.86 -5.62
CA MET A 108 -3.68 14.61 -4.34
C MET A 108 -4.15 15.61 -3.26
N ASP A 109 -4.15 16.91 -3.57
CA ASP A 109 -4.57 17.96 -2.64
C ASP A 109 -6.01 17.73 -2.18
N LYS A 110 -6.90 17.33 -3.10
CA LYS A 110 -8.28 16.99 -2.80
C LYS A 110 -8.38 15.74 -1.91
N ALA A 111 -7.68 14.66 -2.25
CA ALA A 111 -7.75 13.40 -1.50
C ALA A 111 -7.27 13.58 -0.05
N ILE A 112 -6.16 14.30 0.14
CA ILE A 112 -5.64 14.63 1.48
C ILE A 112 -6.63 15.51 2.25
N ALA A 113 -7.23 16.51 1.60
CA ALA A 113 -8.21 17.37 2.25
C ALA A 113 -9.48 16.62 2.66
N ASP A 114 -9.97 15.71 1.81
CA ASP A 114 -11.13 14.87 2.09
C ASP A 114 -10.85 13.91 3.26
N LEU A 115 -9.67 13.26 3.28
CA LEU A 115 -9.23 12.42 4.39
C LEU A 115 -9.17 13.21 5.70
N ALA A 116 -8.57 14.41 5.68
CA ALA A 116 -8.47 15.26 6.87
C ALA A 116 -9.84 15.70 7.39
N ALA A 117 -10.78 16.04 6.50
CA ALA A 117 -12.14 16.38 6.88
C ALA A 117 -12.89 15.18 7.48
N ALA A 118 -12.77 14.01 6.86
CA ALA A 118 -13.37 12.77 7.33
C ALA A 118 -12.80 12.31 8.69
N ALA A 119 -11.49 12.50 8.91
CA ALA A 119 -10.84 12.21 10.19
C ALA A 119 -11.39 13.10 11.31
N GLN A 120 -11.63 14.38 11.04
CA GLN A 120 -12.23 15.32 12.01
C GLN A 120 -13.67 14.94 12.36
N SER A 121 -14.46 14.51 11.37
CA SER A 121 -15.83 14.04 11.60
C SER A 121 -15.90 12.59 12.09
N GLN A 122 -14.76 11.89 12.17
CA GLN A 122 -14.67 10.46 12.52
C GLN A 122 -15.58 9.57 11.66
N ASP A 123 -15.66 9.88 10.37
CA ASP A 123 -16.50 9.13 9.43
C ASP A 123 -15.65 8.09 8.67
N ALA A 124 -15.88 6.81 8.99
CA ALA A 124 -15.04 5.70 8.53
C ALA A 124 -15.06 5.53 7.01
N LEU A 125 -16.22 5.67 6.39
CA LEU A 125 -16.37 5.39 4.96
C LEU A 125 -15.73 6.49 4.10
N PRO A 126 -15.96 7.80 4.33
CA PRO A 126 -15.23 8.86 3.66
C PRO A 126 -13.73 8.88 4.00
N ALA A 127 -13.32 8.52 5.22
CA ALA A 127 -11.89 8.47 5.56
C ALA A 127 -11.17 7.37 4.76
N ARG A 128 -11.75 6.17 4.67
CA ARG A 128 -11.22 5.09 3.81
C ARG A 128 -11.18 5.50 2.33
N GLN A 129 -12.21 6.20 1.84
CA GLN A 129 -12.20 6.71 0.47
C GLN A 129 -11.06 7.72 0.25
N GLY A 130 -10.90 8.71 1.14
CA GLY A 130 -9.85 9.72 1.01
C GLY A 130 -8.45 9.11 1.03
N ALA A 131 -8.20 8.14 1.92
CA ALA A 131 -6.95 7.41 1.96
C ALA A 131 -6.71 6.56 0.68
N ASN A 132 -7.75 5.88 0.18
CA ASN A 132 -7.66 5.12 -1.07
C ASN A 132 -7.39 6.02 -2.29
N ASP A 133 -7.99 7.21 -2.31
CA ASP A 133 -7.78 8.21 -3.36
C ASP A 133 -6.34 8.76 -3.33
N VAL A 134 -5.73 8.89 -2.14
CA VAL A 134 -4.29 9.20 -2.01
C VAL A 134 -3.45 8.08 -2.63
N SER A 135 -3.68 6.82 -2.26
CA SER A 135 -2.96 5.66 -2.83
C SER A 135 -3.07 5.61 -4.36
N LYS A 136 -4.26 5.89 -4.91
CA LYS A 136 -4.47 5.96 -6.36
C LYS A 136 -3.53 6.96 -7.04
N VAL A 137 -3.41 8.18 -6.50
CA VAL A 137 -2.55 9.21 -7.09
C VAL A 137 -1.07 8.84 -6.93
N ILE A 138 -0.68 8.25 -5.80
CA ILE A 138 0.70 7.79 -5.55
C ILE A 138 1.14 6.78 -6.62
N VAL A 139 0.30 5.80 -6.93
CA VAL A 139 0.62 4.78 -7.95
C VAL A 139 0.77 5.40 -9.34
N ASP A 140 -0.03 6.42 -9.68
CA ASP A 140 0.16 7.16 -10.94
C ASP A 140 1.41 8.05 -10.94
N VAL A 141 1.89 8.48 -9.77
CA VAL A 141 3.18 9.18 -9.62
C VAL A 141 4.36 8.21 -9.75
N PHE A 142 4.21 6.94 -9.35
CA PHE A 142 5.25 5.92 -9.56
C PHE A 142 5.62 5.70 -11.02
N ASP A 143 4.71 5.95 -11.97
CA ASP A 143 5.00 5.88 -13.41
C ASP A 143 6.09 6.86 -13.87
N LEU A 144 6.38 7.90 -13.07
CA LEU A 144 7.44 8.86 -13.36
C LEU A 144 8.84 8.30 -13.04
N PHE A 145 8.92 7.19 -12.33
CA PHE A 145 10.14 6.64 -11.76
C PHE A 145 10.36 5.20 -12.24
N GLN A 146 11.61 4.74 -12.16
CA GLN A 146 11.92 3.33 -12.38
C GLN A 146 11.69 2.59 -11.07
N HIS A 147 10.47 2.07 -10.88
CA HIS A 147 10.14 1.19 -9.77
C HIS A 147 10.33 -0.28 -10.15
N LYS A 148 10.76 -1.10 -9.18
CA LYS A 148 11.03 -2.54 -9.40
C LYS A 148 9.74 -3.30 -9.70
N VAL A 149 8.70 -3.03 -8.91
CA VAL A 149 7.35 -3.56 -9.13
C VAL A 149 6.63 -2.67 -10.15
N PRO A 150 6.03 -3.22 -11.21
CA PRO A 150 5.23 -2.44 -12.15
C PRO A 150 4.06 -1.74 -11.46
N SER A 151 3.82 -0.47 -11.79
CA SER A 151 2.73 0.33 -11.21
C SER A 151 1.35 -0.31 -11.38
N ASP A 152 1.12 -1.06 -12.46
CA ASP A 152 -0.14 -1.80 -12.64
C ASP A 152 -0.40 -2.82 -11.52
N ILE A 153 0.61 -3.34 -10.81
CA ILE A 153 0.42 -4.17 -9.61
C ILE A 153 -0.08 -3.31 -8.45
N GLY A 154 0.55 -2.17 -8.18
CA GLY A 154 0.07 -1.22 -7.18
C GLY A 154 -1.34 -0.70 -7.47
N ARG A 155 -1.73 -0.63 -8.75
CA ARG A 155 -3.10 -0.27 -9.15
C ARG A 155 -4.13 -1.31 -8.70
N LEU A 156 -3.78 -2.59 -8.65
CA LEU A 156 -4.67 -3.64 -8.15
C LEU A 156 -5.04 -3.37 -6.69
N ALA A 157 -4.08 -2.96 -5.87
CA ALA A 157 -4.29 -2.76 -4.44
C ALA A 157 -5.32 -1.67 -4.12
N TRP A 158 -5.27 -0.51 -4.79
CA TRP A 158 -6.27 0.55 -4.55
C TRP A 158 -7.62 0.24 -5.23
N GLN A 159 -7.62 -0.48 -6.36
CA GLN A 159 -8.84 -0.90 -7.04
C GLN A 159 -9.62 -1.94 -6.22
N GLU A 160 -8.92 -2.89 -5.61
CA GLU A 160 -9.52 -3.87 -4.71
C GLU A 160 -10.11 -3.21 -3.45
N ARG A 161 -9.37 -2.27 -2.83
CA ARG A 161 -9.92 -1.45 -1.72
C ARG A 161 -11.14 -0.64 -2.15
N GLN A 162 -11.18 -0.14 -3.39
CA GLN A 162 -12.35 0.56 -3.92
C GLN A 162 -13.56 -0.37 -4.02
N ALA A 163 -13.38 -1.60 -4.52
CA ALA A 163 -14.44 -2.61 -4.57
C ALA A 163 -15.02 -2.87 -3.17
N LEU A 164 -14.18 -3.02 -2.15
CA LEU A 164 -14.62 -3.18 -0.76
C LEU A 164 -15.38 -1.95 -0.23
N ILE A 165 -14.92 -0.74 -0.56
CA ILE A 165 -15.61 0.51 -0.20
C ILE A 165 -17.01 0.59 -0.85
N ASP A 166 -17.15 0.12 -2.08
CA ASP A 166 -18.42 0.11 -2.79
C ASP A 166 -19.40 -0.94 -2.23
N VAL A 167 -18.88 -2.09 -1.76
CA VAL A 167 -19.66 -3.06 -0.98
C VAL A 167 -20.22 -2.43 0.30
N ASP A 168 -19.40 -1.68 1.04
CA ASP A 168 -19.83 -0.98 2.26
C ASP A 168 -20.91 0.08 1.98
N ARG A 169 -20.93 0.66 0.78
CA ARG A 169 -21.99 1.56 0.29
C ARG A 169 -23.24 0.84 -0.19
N ALA A 170 -23.20 -0.49 -0.27
CA ALA A 170 -24.18 -1.32 -0.99
C ALA A 170 -24.37 -0.88 -2.46
N ASP A 171 -23.34 -0.30 -3.08
CA ASP A 171 -23.36 0.13 -4.49
C ASP A 171 -22.83 -0.97 -5.41
N TRP A 172 -23.63 -2.02 -5.57
CA TRP A 172 -23.30 -3.18 -6.41
C TRP A 172 -23.05 -2.84 -7.89
N ASN A 173 -23.62 -1.73 -8.37
CA ASN A 173 -23.38 -1.27 -9.73
C ASN A 173 -21.98 -0.69 -9.89
N SER A 174 -21.51 0.10 -8.91
CA SER A 174 -20.16 0.63 -8.90
C SER A 174 -19.13 -0.48 -8.68
N LEU A 175 -19.37 -1.37 -7.72
CA LEU A 175 -18.57 -2.59 -7.54
C LEU A 175 -18.39 -3.38 -8.84
N THR A 176 -19.46 -3.64 -9.58
CA THR A 176 -19.36 -4.41 -10.84
C THR A 176 -18.47 -3.70 -11.88
N ARG A 177 -18.51 -2.37 -11.94
CA ARG A 177 -17.62 -1.60 -12.83
C ARG A 177 -16.18 -1.63 -12.35
N ASP A 178 -15.97 -1.54 -11.04
CA ASP A 178 -14.65 -1.52 -10.44
C ASP A 178 -13.97 -2.89 -10.54
N LEU A 179 -14.69 -4.00 -10.38
CA LEU A 179 -14.19 -5.35 -10.66
C LEU A 179 -13.81 -5.53 -12.15
N ALA A 180 -14.60 -4.97 -13.06
CA ALA A 180 -14.26 -4.99 -14.48
C ALA A 180 -12.98 -4.19 -14.77
N GLN A 181 -12.80 -3.04 -14.11
CA GLN A 181 -11.57 -2.23 -14.22
C GLN A 181 -10.36 -2.95 -13.61
N LEU A 182 -10.52 -3.55 -12.42
CA LEU A 182 -9.51 -4.34 -11.75
C LEU A 182 -9.03 -5.49 -12.64
N ARG A 183 -9.96 -6.22 -13.25
CA ARG A 183 -9.65 -7.29 -14.21
C ARG A 183 -8.88 -6.78 -15.44
N GLN A 184 -9.23 -5.61 -15.96
CA GLN A 184 -8.47 -5.01 -17.07
C GLN A 184 -7.05 -4.65 -16.66
N THR A 185 -6.85 -4.09 -15.46
CA THR A 185 -5.51 -3.83 -14.90
C THR A 185 -4.72 -5.11 -14.75
N PHE A 186 -5.31 -6.14 -14.15
CA PHE A 186 -4.65 -7.43 -13.98
C PHE A 186 -4.24 -8.05 -15.33
N ASN A 187 -5.12 -8.01 -16.34
CA ASN A 187 -4.81 -8.51 -17.67
C ASN A 187 -3.63 -7.79 -18.34
N ARG A 188 -3.40 -6.50 -18.04
CA ARG A 188 -2.21 -5.77 -18.50
C ARG A 188 -0.95 -6.17 -17.73
N ALA A 189 -1.07 -6.38 -16.42
CA ALA A 189 0.05 -6.77 -15.55
C ALA A 189 0.50 -8.22 -15.76
N LYS A 190 -0.46 -9.13 -16.01
CA LYS A 190 -0.28 -10.59 -16.04
C LYS A 190 0.91 -11.04 -16.91
N PRO A 191 1.12 -10.56 -18.16
CA PRO A 191 2.29 -10.95 -18.94
C PRO A 191 3.62 -10.66 -18.26
N GLY A 192 3.72 -9.54 -17.52
CA GLY A 192 4.91 -9.17 -16.77
C GLY A 192 5.15 -10.10 -15.58
N VAL A 193 4.08 -10.45 -14.85
CA VAL A 193 4.13 -11.38 -13.71
C VAL A 193 4.60 -12.76 -14.18
N LEU A 194 4.03 -13.26 -15.28
CA LEU A 194 4.43 -14.54 -15.86
C LEU A 194 5.89 -14.53 -16.33
N ALA A 195 6.36 -13.43 -16.93
CA ALA A 195 7.75 -13.30 -17.35
C ALA A 195 8.74 -13.29 -16.18
N ALA A 196 8.29 -12.85 -15.00
CA ALA A 196 9.07 -12.89 -13.76
C ALA A 196 8.94 -14.22 -12.99
N GLY A 197 8.18 -15.20 -13.53
CA GLY A 197 8.03 -16.53 -12.95
C GLY A 197 6.88 -16.69 -11.95
N GLY A 198 5.98 -15.70 -11.89
CA GLY A 198 4.82 -15.68 -10.99
C GLY A 198 3.60 -16.45 -11.50
N ASP A 199 3.79 -17.63 -12.11
CA ASP A 199 2.70 -18.41 -12.71
C ASP A 199 1.60 -18.76 -11.70
N ARG A 200 1.99 -19.07 -10.46
CA ARG A 200 1.06 -19.44 -9.40
C ARG A 200 0.30 -18.23 -8.89
N GLU A 201 1.01 -17.16 -8.59
CA GLU A 201 0.47 -15.90 -8.06
C GLU A 201 -0.54 -15.30 -9.05
N ALA A 202 -0.22 -15.33 -10.35
CA ALA A 202 -1.15 -14.93 -11.40
C ALA A 202 -2.41 -15.82 -11.45
N ALA A 203 -2.27 -17.13 -11.28
CA ALA A 203 -3.40 -18.05 -11.29
C ALA A 203 -4.29 -17.89 -10.05
N ASP A 204 -3.68 -17.71 -8.88
CA ASP A 204 -4.37 -17.51 -7.60
C ASP A 204 -5.15 -16.18 -7.62
N PHE A 205 -4.55 -15.08 -8.11
CA PHE A 205 -5.26 -13.80 -8.28
C PHE A 205 -6.40 -13.88 -9.31
N GLU A 206 -6.20 -14.57 -10.44
CA GLU A 206 -7.25 -14.76 -11.44
C GLU A 206 -8.43 -15.57 -10.90
N ALA A 207 -8.15 -16.59 -10.07
CA ALA A 207 -9.18 -17.37 -9.40
C ALA A 207 -9.99 -16.51 -8.41
N SER A 208 -9.31 -15.65 -7.65
CA SER A 208 -9.97 -14.71 -6.74
C SER A 208 -10.91 -13.75 -7.48
N LEU A 209 -10.45 -13.12 -8.58
CA LEU A 209 -11.30 -12.25 -9.40
C LEU A 209 -12.56 -12.96 -9.92
N ASN A 210 -12.45 -14.24 -10.29
CA ASN A 210 -13.60 -15.02 -10.75
C ASN A 210 -14.60 -15.31 -9.62
N GLU A 211 -14.12 -15.52 -8.40
CA GLU A 211 -14.99 -15.70 -7.23
C GLU A 211 -15.65 -14.37 -6.83
N GLN A 212 -14.91 -13.25 -6.86
CA GLN A 212 -15.48 -11.93 -6.64
C GLN A 212 -16.60 -11.59 -7.65
N ASP A 213 -16.39 -11.87 -8.94
CA ASP A 213 -17.44 -11.67 -9.97
C ASP A 213 -18.70 -12.50 -9.65
N ARG A 214 -18.52 -13.76 -9.21
CA ARG A 214 -19.63 -14.64 -8.82
C ARG A 214 -20.38 -14.10 -7.60
N LEU A 215 -19.64 -13.63 -6.58
CA LEU A 215 -20.20 -13.09 -5.34
C LEU A 215 -20.91 -11.75 -5.59
N ALA A 216 -20.33 -10.87 -6.41
CA ALA A 216 -20.93 -9.60 -6.81
C ALA A 216 -22.26 -9.81 -7.55
N ALA A 217 -22.31 -10.76 -8.49
CA ALA A 217 -23.54 -11.10 -9.21
C ALA A 217 -24.65 -11.64 -8.29
N ALA A 218 -24.27 -12.32 -7.21
CA ALA A 218 -25.18 -12.82 -6.20
C ALA A 218 -25.50 -11.80 -5.09
N GLN A 219 -24.82 -10.65 -5.08
CA GLN A 219 -24.81 -9.69 -3.96
C GLN A 219 -24.49 -10.35 -2.62
N ASP A 220 -23.56 -11.31 -2.65
CA ASP A 220 -23.21 -12.15 -1.51
C ASP A 220 -22.20 -11.42 -0.61
N PRO A 221 -22.48 -11.23 0.69
CA PRO A 221 -21.57 -10.53 1.61
C PRO A 221 -20.22 -11.23 1.78
N ALA A 222 -20.08 -12.51 1.39
CA ALA A 222 -18.79 -13.19 1.39
C ALA A 222 -17.75 -12.53 0.45
N ILE A 223 -18.16 -11.61 -0.44
CA ILE A 223 -17.24 -10.82 -1.25
C ILE A 223 -16.25 -10.00 -0.40
N VAL A 224 -16.62 -9.61 0.82
CA VAL A 224 -15.71 -8.88 1.71
C VAL A 224 -14.53 -9.76 2.12
N ASP A 225 -14.79 -11.03 2.46
CA ASP A 225 -13.71 -11.97 2.82
C ASP A 225 -12.82 -12.26 1.61
N GLU A 226 -13.42 -12.46 0.43
CA GLU A 226 -12.67 -12.71 -0.81
C GLU A 226 -11.85 -11.50 -1.26
N GLY A 227 -12.36 -10.28 -1.14
CA GLY A 227 -11.60 -9.08 -1.48
C GLY A 227 -10.40 -8.83 -0.55
N ASN A 228 -10.52 -9.20 0.73
CA ASN A 228 -9.36 -9.21 1.63
C ASN A 228 -8.33 -10.29 1.22
N VAL A 229 -8.78 -11.45 0.74
CA VAL A 229 -7.86 -12.45 0.15
C VAL A 229 -7.17 -11.88 -1.09
N ALA A 230 -7.89 -11.18 -1.96
CA ALA A 230 -7.31 -10.55 -3.13
C ALA A 230 -6.24 -9.51 -2.76
N LEU A 231 -6.42 -8.72 -1.69
CA LEU A 231 -5.39 -7.78 -1.22
C LEU A 231 -4.08 -8.48 -0.84
N GLU A 232 -4.15 -9.59 -0.10
CA GLU A 232 -2.96 -10.40 0.23
C GLU A 232 -2.33 -11.00 -1.04
N LEU A 233 -3.15 -11.40 -2.02
CA LEU A 233 -2.64 -11.90 -3.30
C LEU A 233 -1.99 -10.79 -4.14
N VAL A 234 -2.31 -9.51 -3.93
CA VAL A 234 -1.54 -8.40 -4.53
C VAL A 234 -0.14 -8.38 -3.95
N ASP A 235 0.02 -8.53 -2.63
CA ASP A 235 1.35 -8.58 -2.00
C ASP A 235 2.18 -9.78 -2.52
N ASP A 236 1.52 -10.93 -2.74
CA ASP A 236 2.17 -12.09 -3.39
C ASP A 236 2.63 -11.75 -4.83
N LEU A 237 1.83 -11.01 -5.61
CA LEU A 237 2.22 -10.53 -6.94
C LEU A 237 3.38 -9.53 -6.89
N GLU A 238 3.44 -8.66 -5.88
CA GLU A 238 4.56 -7.74 -5.66
C GLU A 238 5.86 -8.53 -5.39
N GLY A 239 5.78 -9.58 -4.56
CA GLY A 239 6.91 -10.44 -4.19
C GLY A 239 7.53 -11.24 -5.34
N VAL A 240 6.89 -11.29 -6.51
CA VAL A 240 7.44 -11.90 -7.73
C VAL A 240 8.62 -11.08 -8.31
N TYR A 241 8.67 -9.77 -8.03
CA TYR A 241 9.70 -8.87 -8.56
C TYR A 241 10.87 -8.69 -7.59
#